data_AF-A0A660STI5-F1
#
_entry.id   AF-A0A660STI5-F1
#
_cell.length_a   1.000
_cell.length_b   1.000
_cell.length_c   1.000
_cell.angle_alpha   90.00
_cell.angle_beta   90.00
_cell.angle_gamma   90.00
#
_symmetry.space_group_name_H-M   'P 1'
#
loop_
_entity.id
_entity.type
_entity.pdbx_description
1 polymer ?
#
loop_
_entity_poly.entity_id
_entity_poly.type
_entity_poly.pdbx_seq_one_letter_code
_entity_poly.pdbx_strand_id
1 'polypeptide(L)' 'CGPCKMIAPVIEELSAEYQGKINFYKINTEAEKELASVFGIQSIPSILFIPKEGKPQMAAGALPKATFEKIIKEELGVK' A
#
# COMPACT_ATOMS: atom_id res chain seq x y z
N CYS A 1 15.38 -2.04 6.09
CA CYS A 1 14.93 -1.37 4.85
C CYS A 1 14.84 0.15 5.07
N GLY A 2 15.70 0.95 4.42
CA GLY A 2 15.68 2.43 4.53
C GLY A 2 14.44 3.09 3.91
N PRO A 3 14.07 2.77 2.66
CA PRO A 3 12.88 3.35 2.00
C PRO A 3 11.57 3.02 2.72
N CYS A 4 11.47 1.83 3.35
CA CYS A 4 10.31 1.44 4.14
C CYS A 4 10.11 2.32 5.38
N LYS A 5 11.19 2.85 5.98
CA LYS A 5 11.08 3.77 7.13
C LYS A 5 10.57 5.15 6.72
N MET A 6 10.85 5.58 5.49
CA MET A 6 10.37 6.87 4.97
C MET A 6 8.88 6.85 4.65
N ILE A 7 8.35 5.71 4.21
CA ILE A 7 6.93 5.58 3.86
C ILE A 7 6.01 5.36 5.07
N ALA A 8 6.55 4.82 6.17
CA ALA A 8 5.82 4.56 7.39
C ALA A 8 5.00 5.78 7.90
N PRO A 9 5.58 6.98 8.08
CA PRO A 9 4.81 8.14 8.54
C PRO A 9 3.72 8.58 7.54
N VAL A 10 3.95 8.41 6.24
CA VAL A 10 2.95 8.73 5.21
C VAL A 10 1.75 7.80 5.30
N ILE A 11 1.99 6.50 5.52
CA ILE A 11 0.91 5.52 5.69
C ILE A 11 0.14 5.76 6.99
N GLU A 12 0.81 6.13 8.09
CA GLU A 12 0.12 6.47 9.34
C GLU A 12 -0.79 7.69 9.19
N GLU A 13 -0.31 8.74 8.51
CA GLU A 13 -1.11 9.94 8.24
C GLU A 13 -2.33 9.62 7.36
N LEU A 14 -2.14 8.86 6.28
CA LEU A 14 -3.24 8.40 5.43
C LEU A 14 -4.22 7.48 6.18
N SER A 15 -3.71 6.61 7.06
CA SER A 15 -4.55 5.73 7.86
C SER A 15 -5.44 6.52 8.83
N ALA A 16 -4.96 7.64 9.36
CA ALA A 16 -5.77 8.53 10.18
C ALA A 16 -6.79 9.30 9.33
N GLU A 17 -6.37 9.84 8.19
CA GLU A 17 -7.23 10.65 7.29
C GLU A 17 -8.37 9.84 6.67
N TYR A 18 -8.12 8.59 6.31
CA TYR A 18 -9.10 7.68 5.71
C TYR A 18 -9.67 6.66 6.70
N GLN A 19 -9.56 6.92 8.01
CA GLN A 19 -10.10 6.04 9.05
C GLN A 19 -11.59 5.76 8.81
N GLY A 20 -11.96 4.48 8.78
CA GLY A 20 -13.33 4.05 8.51
C GLY A 20 -13.75 4.06 7.04
N LYS A 21 -12.93 4.61 6.13
CA LYS A 21 -13.13 4.55 4.68
C LYS A 21 -12.26 3.47 4.02
N ILE A 22 -11.02 3.34 4.48
CA ILE A 22 -10.00 2.42 3.92
C ILE A 22 -9.34 1.66 5.06
N ASN A 23 -9.06 0.38 4.82
CA ASN A 23 -8.27 -0.45 5.72
C ASN A 23 -6.82 -0.47 5.25
N PHE A 24 -5.90 -0.13 6.15
CA PHE A 24 -4.46 -0.19 5.89
C PHE A 24 -3.89 -1.44 6.56
N TYR A 25 -3.15 -2.23 5.78
CA TYR A 25 -2.49 -3.45 6.26
C TYR A 25 -1.00 -3.38 5.97
N LYS A 26 -0.20 -3.89 6.92
CA LYS A 26 1.25 -4.04 6.77
C LYS A 26 1.58 -5.51 6.88
N ILE A 27 2.20 -6.04 5.83
CA ILE A 27 2.68 -7.43 5.79
C ILE A 27 4.20 -7.41 5.87
N ASN A 28 4.75 -8.23 6.76
CA ASN A 28 6.19 -8.47 6.80
C ASN A 28 6.54 -9.62 5.86
N THR A 29 7.16 -9.31 4.72
CA THR A 29 7.55 -10.30 3.71
C THR A 29 8.66 -11.25 4.18
N GLU A 30 9.42 -10.90 5.22
CA GLU A 30 10.44 -11.78 5.80
C GLU A 30 9.79 -12.90 6.63
N ALA A 31 8.66 -12.61 7.26
CA ALA A 31 7.85 -13.59 7.99
C ALA A 31 6.93 -14.37 7.03
N GLU A 32 6.26 -13.66 6.12
CA GLU A 32 5.25 -14.21 5.20
C GLU A 32 5.85 -14.48 3.81
N LYS A 33 6.88 -15.34 3.75
CA LYS A 33 7.63 -15.60 2.50
C LYS A 33 6.78 -16.20 1.39
N GLU A 34 5.89 -17.14 1.73
CA GLU A 34 5.01 -17.79 0.76
C GLU A 34 4.04 -16.78 0.13
N LEU A 35 3.43 -15.92 0.95
CA LEU A 35 2.56 -14.84 0.49
C LEU A 35 3.33 -13.87 -0.42
N ALA A 36 4.54 -13.47 -0.02
CA ALA A 36 5.40 -12.62 -0.83
C ALA A 36 5.71 -13.26 -2.20
N SER A 37 5.96 -14.58 -2.24
CA SER A 37 6.17 -15.32 -3.49
C SER A 37 4.93 -15.38 -4.37
N VAL A 38 3.75 -15.63 -3.81
CA VAL A 38 2.47 -15.67 -4.56
C VAL A 38 2.19 -14.33 -5.24
N PHE A 39 2.49 -13.22 -4.57
CA PHE A 39 2.33 -11.87 -5.11
C PHE A 39 3.54 -11.37 -5.93
N GLY A 40 4.57 -12.19 -6.11
CA GLY A 40 5.76 -11.84 -6.89
C GLY A 40 6.55 -10.67 -6.31
N ILE A 41 6.56 -10.50 -4.98
CA ILE A 41 7.24 -9.38 -4.32
C ILE A 41 8.75 -9.59 -4.39
N GLN A 42 9.42 -8.82 -5.26
CA GLN A 42 10.87 -8.88 -5.45
C GLN A 42 11.62 -7.72 -4.79
N SER A 43 10.92 -6.60 -4.57
CA SER A 43 11.50 -5.35 -4.04
C SER A 43 10.59 -4.77 -2.96
N ILE A 44 11.19 -4.29 -1.87
CA ILE A 44 10.48 -3.59 -0.79
C ILE A 44 10.85 -2.10 -0.76
N PRO A 45 9.89 -1.20 -0.50
CA PRO A 45 8.47 -1.46 -0.25
C PRO A 45 7.70 -1.81 -1.53
N SER A 46 6.70 -2.68 -1.40
CA SER A 46 5.66 -2.95 -2.41
C SER A 46 4.30 -2.67 -1.77
N ILE A 47 3.41 -2.04 -2.52
CA ILE A 47 2.10 -1.59 -2.05
C ILE A 47 1.05 -2.22 -2.95
N LEU A 48 0.09 -2.90 -2.34
CA LEU A 48 -1.05 -3.49 -3.03
C LEU A 48 -2.30 -2.68 -2.74
N PHE A 49 -2.91 -2.12 -3.78
CA PHE A 49 -4.19 -1.44 -3.73
C PHE A 49 -5.30 -2.43 -4.08
N ILE A 50 -6.25 -2.62 -3.17
CA ILE A 50 -7.34 -3.59 -3.31
C ILE A 50 -8.66 -2.82 -3.37
N PRO A 51 -9.19 -2.52 -4.57
CA PRO A 51 -10.49 -1.89 -4.70
C PRO A 51 -11.62 -2.85 -4.32
N LYS A 52 -12.80 -2.32 -4.00
CA LYS A 52 -13.99 -3.15 -3.74
C LYS A 52 -14.46 -3.91 -4.98
N GLU A 53 -14.23 -3.32 -6.15
CA GLU A 53 -14.59 -3.85 -7.45
C GLU A 53 -13.39 -3.73 -8.39
N GLY A 54 -13.18 -4.72 -9.26
CA GLY A 54 -12.03 -4.74 -10.16
C GLY A 54 -10.85 -5.57 -9.63
N LYS A 55 -9.68 -5.42 -10.27
CA LYS A 55 -8.49 -6.20 -9.94
C LYS A 55 -7.55 -5.40 -9.03
N PRO A 56 -6.93 -6.03 -8.01
CA PRO A 56 -5.89 -5.39 -7.22
C PRO A 56 -4.73 -4.91 -8.10
N GLN A 57 -4.18 -3.75 -7.75
CA GLN A 57 -3.04 -3.17 -8.44
C GLN A 57 -1.83 -3.10 -7.51
N MET A 58 -0.68 -3.54 -8.02
CA MET A 58 0.59 -3.50 -7.30
C MET A 58 1.41 -2.30 -7.76
N ALA A 59 1.92 -1.52 -6.81
CA ALA A 59 2.93 -0.51 -7.06
C ALA A 59 4.21 -0.83 -6.28
N ALA A 60 5.34 -0.81 -6.95
CA ALA A 60 6.64 -0.99 -6.32
C ALA A 60 7.29 0.36 -5.98
N GLY A 61 7.98 0.41 -4.84
CA GLY A 61 8.78 1.55 -4.43
C GLY A 61 8.10 2.48 -3.42
N ALA A 62 8.86 3.49 -2.99
CA ALA A 62 8.37 4.50 -2.07
C ALA A 62 7.65 5.61 -2.86
N LEU A 63 6.33 5.64 -2.78
CA LEU A 63 5.50 6.66 -3.41
C LEU A 63 5.35 7.89 -2.48
N PRO A 64 5.31 9.11 -3.03
CA PRO A 64 4.97 10.30 -2.25
C PRO A 64 3.47 10.33 -1.90
N LYS A 65 3.11 11.06 -0.84
CA LYS A 65 1.71 11.17 -0.35
C LYS A 65 0.73 11.54 -1.46
N ALA A 66 1.05 12.54 -2.28
CA ALA A 66 0.18 12.99 -3.37
C ALA A 66 -0.17 11.87 -4.37
N THR A 67 0.76 10.95 -4.63
CA THR A 67 0.51 9.79 -5.49
C THR A 67 -0.42 8.79 -4.81
N PHE A 68 -0.27 8.56 -3.51
CA PHE A 68 -1.21 7.74 -2.75
C PHE A 68 -2.63 8.29 -2.80
N GLU A 69 -2.80 9.59 -2.53
CA GLU A 69 -4.12 10.23 -2.57
C GLU A 69 -4.77 10.13 -3.94
N LYS A 70 -3.98 10.28 -5.01
CA LYS A 70 -4.45 10.09 -6.38
C LYS A 70 -4.94 8.66 -6.61
N ILE A 71 -4.14 7.65 -6.27
CA ILE A 71 -4.50 6.23 -6.44
C ILE A 71 -5.72 5.88 -5.59
N ILE A 72 -5.79 6.37 -4.35
CA ILE A 72 -6.95 6.15 -3.46
C ILE A 72 -8.24 6.70 -4.10
N LYS A 73 -8.18 7.88 -4.70
CA LYS A 73 -9.35 8.51 -5.33
C LYS A 73 -9.73 7.81 -6.64
N GLU A 74 -8.76 7.48 -7.47
CA GLU A 74 -8.98 6.93 -8.82
C GLU A 74 -9.24 5.41 -8.79
N GLU A 75 -8.39 4.64 -8.09
CA GLU A 75 -8.45 3.18 -8.08
C GLU A 75 -9.34 2.63 -6.97
N LEU A 76 -9.31 3.20 -5.75
CA LEU A 76 -10.17 2.73 -4.66
C LEU A 76 -11.56 3.38 -4.66
N GLY A 77 -11.78 4.40 -5.48
CA GLY A 77 -13.06 5.11 -5.61
C GLY A 77 -13.49 5.84 -4.32
N VAL A 78 -12.55 6.13 -3.42
CA VAL A 78 -12.84 6.77 -2.13
C VAL A 78 -12.71 8.28 -2.27
N LYS A 79 -13.82 8.99 -2.01
CA LYS A 79 -13.91 10.46 -2.01
C LYS A 79 -13.77 11.05 -0.61
#